data_AF-B3QQ27-F1
#
_entry.id   AF-B3QQ27-F1
#
_cell.length_a   1.000
_cell.length_b   1.000
_cell.length_c   1.000
_cell.angle_alpha   90.00
_cell.angle_beta   90.00
_cell.angle_gamma   90.00
#
_symmetry.space_group_name_H-M   'P 1'
#
loop_
_entity.id
_entity.type
_entity.pdbx_description
1 polymer ?
#
loop_
_entity_poly.entity_id
_entity_poly.type
_entity_poly.pdbx_seq_one_letter_code
_entity_poly.pdbx_strand_id
1 'polypeptide(L)'
;MKKLIFRTLTALVLFAPIASCNQSPEPEKIFELKKGAEQGDAEAQFKIGLMYALGKEVRQDYVEALKWFRLSAAQGNAGAQGNLGVMYANGRGVRQDYAEALKWFRLSAAQGYDVPQYSIGFIYENGHGVRQDYEEALKWYHLSAAQGNSEAQRRIGVFYYKGYGVKQDYVEALKWLRLSAAQGNAGAQRDIGLSYVKGEGVSQDYAEALKWFRLSAAQGNAGAQYDIGLMYANGEGVRQDYVEALKWYRLSAAKGDSDAQFNLGLMYAKGYGVRQDYAEALKWYHKAAAQGDAKAQYNIGWFYKNGYSVRQDYIEALKWYRLSAAQGNTEAQFNIGVMYEKGYGVRQDYVEALKWYLLSATQGNALAQYNTGVMYHKGMGVRQDYTEALKWYRLSAAQGNAGAQSNLGVMYVMGVGVRQDYAEALRLLRLSAEKGYDFAQCNLGTMYARGEGVKQDYGEALKWYRLSAAQGNAEAQFNIGETYEKGQGVIQDESTAKEWYRKACDNNLKEGCEAYKKLAEQGY
;
A
#
# COMPACT_ATOMS: atom_id res chain seq x y z
N MET A 1 3.77 11.37 -0.72
CA MET A 1 4.13 11.37 0.72
C MET A 1 2.84 11.34 1.54
N LYS A 2 2.39 10.13 1.90
CA LYS A 2 1.12 9.90 2.60
C LYS A 2 1.29 10.22 4.09
N LYS A 3 0.40 11.06 4.63
CA LYS A 3 0.12 11.15 6.07
C LYS A 3 -0.39 9.76 6.51
N LEU A 4 0.48 8.92 7.03
CA LEU A 4 0.08 7.78 7.85
C LEU A 4 -0.37 8.39 9.19
N ILE A 5 -1.63 8.84 9.25
CA ILE A 5 -2.25 9.16 10.53
C ILE A 5 -2.42 7.82 11.21
N PHE A 6 -1.52 7.48 12.15
CA PHE A 6 -1.78 6.46 13.14
C PHE A 6 -3.01 6.91 13.94
N ARG A 7 -4.21 6.61 13.45
CA ARG A 7 -5.43 6.62 14.26
C ARG A 7 -5.45 5.35 15.10
N THR A 8 -4.45 5.16 15.94
CA THR A 8 -4.71 4.42 17.17
C THR A 8 -5.49 5.38 18.04
N LEU A 9 -6.80 5.19 18.10
CA LEU A 9 -7.65 5.80 19.11
C LEU A 9 -7.26 5.14 20.43
N THR A 10 -6.09 5.52 20.96
CA THR A 10 -5.65 5.09 22.27
C THR A 10 -6.52 5.86 23.23
N ALA A 11 -7.63 5.26 23.66
CA ALA A 11 -8.43 5.82 24.75
C ALA A 11 -7.46 6.06 25.91
N LEU A 12 -7.38 7.30 26.41
CA LEU A 12 -6.59 7.58 27.61
C LEU A 12 -7.17 6.72 28.72
N VAL A 13 -6.34 5.99 29.47
CA VAL A 13 -6.84 5.07 30.48
C VAL A 13 -6.38 5.55 31.85
N LEU A 14 -7.34 5.72 32.76
CA LEU A 14 -7.15 5.36 34.15
C LEU A 14 -8.50 5.00 34.74
N PHE A 15 -8.46 3.98 35.59
CA PHE A 15 -9.26 3.75 36.79
C PHE A 15 -8.68 2.49 37.48
N ALA A 16 -7.47 2.58 38.02
CA ALA A 16 -6.89 1.59 38.94
C ALA A 16 -6.46 2.32 40.23
N PRO A 17 -6.56 1.70 41.43
CA PRO A 17 -6.11 2.33 42.66
C PRO A 17 -4.58 2.41 42.70
N ILE A 18 -4.03 3.51 43.21
CA ILE A 18 -2.61 3.63 43.53
C ILE A 18 -2.32 2.64 44.68
N ALA A 19 -1.67 1.53 44.36
CA ALA A 19 -0.97 0.53 45.21
C ALA A 19 -1.48 0.13 46.63
N SER A 20 -2.62 0.59 47.16
CA SER A 20 -3.05 0.25 48.54
C SER A 20 -4.42 -0.44 48.66
N CYS A 21 -5.13 -0.70 47.56
CA CYS A 21 -6.45 -1.36 47.60
C CYS A 21 -6.44 -2.72 46.87
N ASN A 22 -5.79 -3.74 47.47
CA ASN A 22 -5.76 -5.11 46.94
C ASN A 22 -6.57 -6.13 47.76
N GLN A 23 -7.54 -5.67 48.55
CA GLN A 23 -8.50 -6.56 49.22
C GLN A 23 -9.93 -6.14 48.89
N SER A 24 -10.75 -7.09 48.44
CA SER A 24 -12.19 -6.93 48.29
C SER A 24 -12.79 -6.55 49.65
N PRO A 25 -13.40 -5.37 49.80
CA PRO A 25 -14.05 -5.00 51.04
C PRO A 25 -15.28 -5.89 51.25
N GLU A 26 -15.41 -6.49 52.43
CA GLU A 26 -16.63 -7.17 52.86
C GLU A 26 -17.87 -6.25 52.71
N PRO A 27 -19.09 -6.80 52.57
CA PRO A 27 -20.32 -6.00 52.36
C PRO A 27 -20.51 -4.85 53.36
N GLU A 28 -20.11 -5.05 54.62
CA GLU A 28 -20.13 -4.02 55.68
C GLU A 28 -19.18 -2.85 55.38
N LYS A 29 -18.00 -3.13 54.81
CA LYS A 29 -17.02 -2.10 54.42
C LYS A 29 -17.51 -1.27 53.22
N ILE A 30 -18.34 -1.84 52.34
CA ILE A 30 -18.97 -1.09 51.23
C ILE A 30 -20.05 -0.14 51.76
N PHE A 31 -20.83 -0.60 52.76
CA PHE A 31 -21.83 0.24 53.40
C PHE A 31 -21.20 1.45 54.10
N GLU A 32 -20.16 1.23 54.89
CA GLU A 32 -19.41 2.33 55.54
C GLU A 32 -18.70 3.24 54.53
N LEU A 33 -18.18 2.69 53.42
CA LEU A 33 -17.59 3.48 52.34
C LEU A 33 -18.63 4.39 51.66
N LYS A 34 -19.84 3.89 51.38
CA LYS A 34 -20.93 4.70 50.82
C LYS A 34 -21.34 5.81 51.77
N LYS A 35 -21.51 5.47 53.05
CA LYS A 35 -21.84 6.44 54.09
C LYS A 35 -20.77 7.53 54.22
N GLY A 36 -19.48 7.16 54.22
CA GLY A 36 -18.38 8.12 54.21
C GLY A 36 -18.39 9.02 52.98
N ALA A 37 -18.67 8.45 51.79
CA ALA A 37 -18.75 9.23 50.56
C ALA A 37 -19.91 10.24 50.58
N GLU A 38 -21.08 9.83 51.09
CA GLU A 38 -22.27 10.68 51.30
C GLU A 38 -22.02 11.76 52.36
N GLN A 39 -21.18 11.48 53.35
CA GLN A 39 -20.76 12.44 54.38
C GLN A 39 -19.68 13.42 53.91
N GLY A 40 -19.19 13.29 52.67
CA GLY A 40 -18.26 14.24 52.07
C GLY A 40 -16.81 13.78 52.02
N ASP A 41 -16.47 12.58 52.50
CA ASP A 41 -15.07 12.11 52.52
C ASP A 41 -14.51 11.93 51.09
N ALA A 42 -13.49 12.72 50.74
CA ALA A 42 -12.95 12.77 49.39
C ALA A 42 -12.40 11.42 48.90
N GLU A 43 -11.80 10.63 49.80
CA GLU A 43 -11.21 9.33 49.45
C GLU A 43 -12.29 8.26 49.27
N ALA A 44 -13.33 8.28 50.10
CA ALA A 44 -14.50 7.43 49.96
C ALA A 44 -15.25 7.74 48.66
N GLN A 45 -15.43 9.03 48.32
CA GLN A 45 -16.00 9.45 47.04
C GLN A 45 -15.15 8.97 45.86
N PHE A 46 -13.82 9.08 45.94
CA PHE A 46 -12.93 8.57 44.90
C PHE A 46 -13.08 7.06 44.69
N LYS A 47 -13.09 6.29 45.79
CA LYS A 47 -13.25 4.82 45.76
C LYS A 47 -14.62 4.39 45.23
N ILE A 48 -15.70 5.05 45.64
CA ILE A 48 -17.04 4.78 45.10
C ILE A 48 -17.08 5.09 43.60
N GLY A 49 -16.47 6.19 43.16
CA GLY A 49 -16.32 6.49 41.74
C GLY A 49 -15.60 5.37 40.98
N LEU A 50 -14.50 4.85 41.53
CA LEU A 50 -13.74 3.72 40.95
C LEU A 50 -14.60 2.46 40.82
N MET A 51 -15.42 2.15 41.84
CA MET A 51 -16.31 1.00 41.81
C MET A 51 -17.31 1.09 40.66
N TYR A 52 -17.97 2.25 40.50
CA TYR A 52 -18.90 2.49 39.39
C TYR A 52 -18.20 2.51 38.02
N ALA A 53 -17.00 3.10 37.91
CA ALA A 53 -16.26 3.14 36.66
C ALA A 53 -15.80 1.74 36.20
N LEU A 54 -15.37 0.89 37.14
CA LEU A 54 -14.86 -0.45 36.86
C LEU A 54 -15.96 -1.52 36.81
N GLY A 55 -17.15 -1.23 37.35
CA GLY A 55 -18.19 -2.24 37.55
C GLY A 55 -17.79 -3.32 38.56
N LYS A 56 -16.93 -2.98 39.53
CA LYS A 56 -16.54 -3.88 40.62
C LYS A 56 -17.49 -3.67 41.79
N GLU A 57 -18.12 -4.73 42.28
CA GLU A 57 -19.12 -4.74 43.37
C GLU A 57 -20.45 -4.03 43.06
N VAL A 58 -20.49 -3.18 42.03
CA VAL A 58 -21.70 -2.50 41.52
C VAL A 58 -21.77 -2.64 40.01
N ARG A 59 -22.97 -2.49 39.43
CA ARG A 59 -23.13 -2.40 37.97
C ARG A 59 -22.34 -1.18 37.46
N GLN A 60 -21.57 -1.36 36.40
CA GLN A 60 -20.82 -0.28 35.79
C GLN A 60 -21.75 0.87 35.39
N ASP A 61 -21.43 2.08 35.85
CA ASP A 61 -22.18 3.29 35.56
C ASP A 61 -21.23 4.49 35.50
N TYR A 62 -20.98 4.97 34.28
CA TYR A 62 -20.09 6.12 34.10
C TYR A 62 -20.71 7.44 34.52
N VAL A 63 -22.04 7.57 34.61
CA VAL A 63 -22.67 8.81 35.05
C VAL A 63 -22.53 8.95 36.57
N GLU A 64 -22.78 7.86 37.30
CA GLU A 64 -22.54 7.83 38.75
C GLU A 64 -21.05 7.96 39.07
N ALA A 65 -20.17 7.26 38.35
CA ALA A 65 -18.73 7.43 38.52
C ALA A 65 -18.30 8.89 38.37
N LEU A 66 -18.77 9.57 37.31
CA LEU A 66 -18.47 10.98 37.05
C LEU A 66 -18.92 11.88 38.20
N LYS A 67 -20.10 11.65 38.76
CA LYS A 67 -20.64 12.41 39.89
C LYS A 67 -19.71 12.30 41.10
N TRP A 68 -19.31 11.08 41.46
CA TRP A 68 -18.42 10.84 42.60
C TRP A 68 -17.01 11.41 42.38
N PHE A 69 -16.46 11.28 41.17
CA PHE A 69 -15.17 11.91 40.88
C PHE A 69 -15.22 13.42 40.90
N ARG A 70 -16.31 14.06 40.48
CA ARG A 70 -16.46 15.52 40.60
C ARG A 70 -16.42 15.98 42.05
N LEU A 71 -17.15 15.29 42.93
CA LEU A 71 -17.17 15.62 44.36
C LEU A 71 -15.78 15.45 44.99
N SER A 72 -15.10 14.34 44.70
CA SER A 72 -13.75 14.08 45.22
C SER A 72 -12.69 15.03 44.62
N ALA A 73 -12.75 15.29 43.31
CA ALA A 73 -11.81 16.16 42.60
C ALA A 73 -11.93 17.62 43.02
N ALA A 74 -13.16 18.08 43.35
CA ALA A 74 -13.41 19.41 43.91
C ALA A 74 -12.73 19.62 45.27
N GLN A 75 -12.46 18.54 46.00
CA GLN A 75 -11.72 18.54 47.27
C GLN A 75 -10.21 18.39 47.10
N GLY A 76 -9.71 18.37 45.86
CA GLY A 76 -8.28 18.29 45.58
C GLY A 76 -7.73 16.87 45.41
N ASN A 77 -8.56 15.82 45.49
CA ASN A 77 -8.07 14.44 45.32
C ASN A 77 -7.49 14.23 43.92
N ALA A 78 -6.17 14.06 43.85
CA ALA A 78 -5.44 13.95 42.58
C ALA A 78 -5.88 12.75 41.74
N GLY A 79 -6.18 11.62 42.38
CA GLY A 79 -6.68 10.42 41.73
C GLY A 79 -8.00 10.71 41.04
N ALA A 80 -8.96 11.33 41.72
CA ALA A 80 -10.24 11.74 41.16
C ALA A 80 -10.08 12.78 40.04
N GLN A 81 -9.18 13.75 40.18
CA GLN A 81 -8.89 14.75 39.14
C GLN A 81 -8.38 14.10 37.86
N GLY A 82 -7.35 13.24 37.93
CA GLY A 82 -6.79 12.59 36.74
C GLY A 82 -7.82 11.73 36.02
N ASN A 83 -8.62 11.02 36.80
CA ASN A 83 -9.70 10.19 36.32
C ASN A 83 -10.88 10.97 35.71
N LEU A 84 -11.25 12.09 36.30
CA LEU A 84 -12.23 13.01 35.73
C LEU A 84 -11.73 13.51 34.36
N GLY A 85 -10.44 13.81 34.26
CA GLY A 85 -9.77 14.12 32.98
C GLY A 85 -9.96 13.01 31.94
N VAL A 86 -9.75 11.74 32.31
CA VAL A 86 -9.96 10.57 31.44
C VAL A 86 -11.42 10.46 30.97
N MET A 87 -12.39 10.71 31.85
CA MET A 87 -13.81 10.65 31.50
C MET A 87 -14.20 11.71 30.48
N TYR A 88 -13.73 12.94 30.65
CA TYR A 88 -13.92 14.01 29.68
C TYR A 88 -13.19 13.73 28.35
N ALA A 89 -11.95 13.24 28.39
CA ALA A 89 -11.18 12.94 27.18
C ALA A 89 -11.80 11.82 26.34
N ASN A 90 -12.44 10.83 26.98
CA ASN A 90 -13.07 9.70 26.30
C ASN A 90 -14.58 9.86 26.08
N GLY A 91 -15.21 10.89 26.66
CA GLY A 91 -16.67 11.04 26.65
C GLY A 91 -17.42 9.93 27.41
N ARG A 92 -16.85 9.42 28.51
CA ARG A 92 -17.48 8.37 29.33
C ARG A 92 -18.39 9.01 30.37
N GLY A 93 -19.71 8.81 30.27
CA GLY A 93 -20.69 9.43 31.18
C GLY A 93 -20.86 10.94 31.00
N VAL A 94 -20.14 11.55 30.05
CA VAL A 94 -20.17 12.99 29.73
C VAL A 94 -19.88 13.18 28.24
N ARG A 95 -20.28 14.31 27.64
CA ARG A 95 -19.84 14.68 26.29
C ARG A 95 -18.31 14.83 26.28
N GLN A 96 -17.66 14.28 25.25
CA GLN A 96 -16.20 14.39 25.10
C GLN A 96 -15.78 15.87 25.05
N ASP A 97 -14.80 16.21 25.88
CA ASP A 97 -14.24 17.56 25.98
C ASP A 97 -12.76 17.51 26.42
N TYR A 98 -11.84 17.72 25.48
CA TYR A 98 -10.41 17.71 25.77
C TYR A 98 -9.92 18.97 26.50
N ALA A 99 -10.60 20.10 26.35
CA ALA A 99 -10.22 21.33 27.05
C ALA A 99 -10.53 21.19 28.55
N GLU A 100 -11.69 20.60 28.87
CA GLU A 100 -12.05 20.28 30.26
C GLU A 100 -11.16 19.17 30.82
N ALA A 101 -10.88 18.12 30.02
CA ALA A 101 -9.94 17.07 30.41
C ALA A 101 -8.56 17.64 30.78
N LEU A 102 -8.04 18.56 29.97
CA LEU A 102 -6.74 19.20 30.20
C LEU A 102 -6.69 19.96 31.53
N LYS A 103 -7.77 20.66 31.93
CA LYS A 103 -7.84 21.35 33.23
C LYS A 103 -7.66 20.35 34.38
N TRP A 104 -8.41 19.26 34.35
CA TRP A 104 -8.35 18.23 35.39
C TRP A 104 -7.02 17.49 35.40
N PHE A 105 -6.45 17.20 34.24
CA PHE A 105 -5.13 16.61 34.15
C PHE A 105 -4.06 17.53 34.73
N ARG A 106 -4.11 18.85 34.48
CA ARG A 106 -3.13 19.80 35.05
C ARG A 106 -3.20 19.85 36.57
N LEU A 107 -4.39 19.83 37.16
CA LEU A 107 -4.55 19.80 38.62
C LEU A 107 -3.95 18.52 39.22
N SER A 108 -4.20 17.37 38.58
CA SER A 108 -3.65 16.09 39.01
C SER A 108 -2.13 16.01 38.80
N ALA A 109 -1.64 16.48 37.65
CA ALA A 109 -0.23 16.50 37.29
C ALA A 109 0.60 17.43 38.18
N ALA A 110 0.02 18.55 38.64
CA ALA A 110 0.66 19.46 39.61
C ALA A 110 0.95 18.79 40.96
N GLN A 111 0.23 17.71 41.27
CA GLN A 111 0.46 16.88 42.46
C GLN A 111 1.44 15.73 42.20
N GLY A 112 2.11 15.73 41.05
CA GLY A 112 3.19 14.80 40.73
C GLY A 112 2.75 13.50 40.04
N TYR A 113 1.52 13.37 39.55
CA TYR A 113 1.04 12.13 38.95
C TYR A 113 1.52 11.94 37.50
N ASP A 114 2.09 10.78 37.19
CA ASP A 114 2.73 10.47 35.91
C ASP A 114 1.72 10.28 34.75
N VAL A 115 0.60 9.58 34.95
CA VAL A 115 -0.40 9.33 33.90
C VAL A 115 -1.10 10.62 33.43
N PRO A 116 -1.52 11.54 34.31
CA PRO A 116 -1.97 12.88 33.90
C PRO A 116 -0.90 13.65 33.13
N GLN A 117 0.37 13.60 33.53
CA GLN A 117 1.47 14.24 32.78
C GLN A 117 1.58 13.65 31.36
N TYR A 118 1.56 12.32 31.21
CA TYR A 118 1.50 11.66 29.91
C TYR A 118 0.27 12.13 29.08
N SER A 119 -0.90 12.20 29.71
CA SER A 119 -2.16 12.59 29.07
C SER A 119 -2.14 14.04 28.57
N ILE A 120 -1.50 14.94 29.31
CA ILE A 120 -1.26 16.33 28.87
C ILE A 120 -0.35 16.33 27.64
N GLY A 121 0.75 15.55 27.67
CA GLY A 121 1.64 15.39 26.52
C GLY A 121 0.88 14.93 25.27
N PHE A 122 0.02 13.93 25.42
CA PHE A 122 -0.83 13.41 24.34
C PHE A 122 -1.79 14.47 23.77
N ILE A 123 -2.39 15.29 24.62
CA ILE A 123 -3.28 16.38 24.21
C ILE A 123 -2.54 17.41 23.35
N TYR A 124 -1.37 17.85 23.80
CA TYR A 124 -0.55 18.82 23.06
C TYR A 124 0.00 18.26 21.74
N GLU A 125 0.44 17.00 21.76
CA GLU A 125 0.93 16.33 20.56
C GLU A 125 -0.13 16.30 19.45
N ASN A 126 -1.39 16.07 19.80
CA ASN A 126 -2.46 15.91 18.82
C ASN A 126 -3.28 17.20 18.58
N GLY A 127 -3.04 18.26 19.35
CA GLY A 127 -3.82 19.50 19.30
C GLY A 127 -5.29 19.29 19.68
N HIS A 128 -5.56 18.39 20.63
CA HIS A 128 -6.92 18.08 21.06
C HIS A 128 -7.43 19.16 22.04
N GLY A 129 -8.31 20.04 21.60
CA GLY A 129 -8.82 21.13 22.45
C GLY A 129 -7.81 22.26 22.72
N VAL A 130 -6.60 22.17 22.16
CA VAL A 130 -5.54 23.18 22.21
C VAL A 130 -4.82 23.24 20.86
N ARG A 131 -4.02 24.29 20.63
CA ARG A 131 -3.11 24.30 19.48
C ARG A 131 -2.07 23.19 19.65
N GLN A 132 -1.81 22.44 18.57
CA GLN A 132 -0.76 21.42 18.56
C GLN A 132 0.60 22.04 18.90
N ASP A 133 1.31 21.42 19.82
CA ASP A 133 2.61 21.87 20.32
C ASP A 133 3.48 20.67 20.72
N TYR A 134 4.47 20.34 19.89
CA TYR A 134 5.36 19.22 20.15
C TYR A 134 6.39 19.52 21.24
N GLU A 135 6.82 20.76 21.39
CA GLU A 135 7.81 21.10 22.42
C GLU A 135 7.17 20.97 23.80
N GLU A 136 5.94 21.47 23.95
CA GLU A 136 5.19 21.34 25.18
C GLU A 136 4.83 19.87 25.45
N ALA A 137 4.40 19.12 24.44
CA ALA A 137 4.14 17.69 24.57
C ALA A 137 5.36 16.93 25.12
N LEU A 138 6.55 17.22 24.58
CA LEU A 138 7.78 16.56 24.97
C LEU A 138 8.18 16.86 26.42
N LYS A 139 8.00 18.11 26.90
CA LYS A 139 8.24 18.44 28.31
C LYS A 139 7.37 17.60 29.24
N TRP A 140 6.08 17.48 28.93
CA TRP A 140 5.15 16.67 29.72
C TRP A 140 5.47 15.17 29.67
N TYR A 141 5.92 14.66 28.52
CA TYR A 141 6.41 13.30 28.44
C TYR A 141 7.68 13.08 29.27
N HIS A 142 8.63 14.03 29.29
CA HIS A 142 9.81 13.93 30.15
C HIS A 142 9.45 13.90 31.64
N LEU A 143 8.49 14.72 32.08
CA LEU A 143 8.00 14.70 33.46
C LEU A 143 7.42 13.33 33.83
N SER A 144 6.59 12.77 32.96
CA SER A 144 6.00 11.43 33.16
C SER A 144 7.05 10.32 33.13
N ALA A 145 7.98 10.39 32.17
CA ALA A 145 9.05 9.39 32.00
C ALA A 145 10.06 9.39 33.16
N ALA A 146 10.30 10.54 33.80
CA ALA A 146 11.15 10.66 34.99
C ALA A 146 10.61 9.84 36.18
N GLN A 147 9.32 9.53 36.17
CA GLN A 147 8.65 8.67 37.17
C GLN A 147 8.59 7.20 36.74
N GLY A 148 9.23 6.84 35.63
CA GLY A 148 9.26 5.48 35.11
C GLY A 148 8.11 5.15 34.16
N ASN A 149 7.26 6.09 33.74
CA ASN A 149 6.17 5.78 32.81
C ASN A 149 6.71 5.26 31.46
N SER A 150 6.54 3.95 31.21
CA SER A 150 7.11 3.29 30.03
C SER A 150 6.51 3.80 28.72
N GLU A 151 5.24 4.21 28.72
CA GLU A 151 4.60 4.76 27.52
C GLU A 151 5.14 6.16 27.22
N ALA A 152 5.34 7.01 28.22
CA ALA A 152 6.00 8.30 28.04
C ALA A 152 7.44 8.14 27.51
N GLN A 153 8.22 7.19 28.04
CA GLN A 153 9.55 6.86 27.53
C GLN A 153 9.50 6.43 26.05
N ARG A 154 8.53 5.59 25.67
CA ARG A 154 8.34 5.20 24.27
C ARG A 154 8.01 6.40 23.39
N ARG A 155 7.11 7.27 23.84
CA ARG A 155 6.72 8.49 23.10
C ARG A 155 7.90 9.44 22.91
N ILE A 156 8.75 9.64 23.92
CA ILE A 156 9.99 10.42 23.78
C ILE A 156 10.88 9.79 22.70
N GLY A 157 11.05 8.47 22.71
CA GLY A 157 11.77 7.73 21.67
C GLY A 157 11.24 8.04 20.27
N VAL A 158 9.91 8.02 20.09
CA VAL A 158 9.26 8.39 18.81
C VAL A 158 9.50 9.85 18.44
N PHE A 159 9.51 10.78 19.41
CA PHE A 159 9.76 12.20 19.17
C PHE A 159 11.16 12.44 18.62
N TYR A 160 12.18 11.83 19.22
CA TYR A 160 13.55 11.88 18.71
C TYR A 160 13.67 11.17 17.35
N TYR A 161 12.99 10.04 17.16
CA TYR A 161 13.00 9.31 15.89
C TYR A 161 12.39 10.11 14.74
N LYS A 162 11.34 10.90 15.00
CA LYS A 162 10.64 11.71 13.99
C LYS A 162 11.11 13.16 13.91
N GLY A 163 11.84 13.65 14.91
CA GLY A 163 12.17 15.07 15.05
C GLY A 163 10.97 15.94 15.41
N TYR A 164 10.05 15.45 16.26
CA TYR A 164 8.90 16.24 16.71
C TYR A 164 9.30 17.15 17.87
N GLY A 165 9.30 18.47 17.64
CA GLY A 165 9.69 19.46 18.67
C GLY A 165 11.18 19.39 19.08
N VAL A 166 11.96 18.52 18.45
CA VAL A 166 13.41 18.35 18.68
C VAL A 166 14.11 17.99 17.38
N LYS A 167 15.43 18.17 17.34
CA LYS A 167 16.25 17.65 16.24
C LYS A 167 16.14 16.13 16.20
N GLN A 168 15.93 15.57 15.01
CA GLN A 168 15.89 14.13 14.81
C GLN A 168 17.21 13.50 15.26
N ASP A 169 17.11 12.47 16.10
CA ASP A 169 18.24 11.72 16.64
C ASP A 169 17.84 10.26 16.89
N TYR A 170 18.30 9.36 16.02
CA TYR A 170 17.97 7.94 16.14
C TYR A 170 18.68 7.25 17.31
N VAL A 171 19.85 7.75 17.72
CA VAL A 171 20.60 7.17 18.84
C VAL A 171 19.91 7.51 20.14
N GLU A 172 19.49 8.77 20.32
CA GLU A 172 18.73 9.19 21.48
C GLU A 172 17.35 8.52 21.52
N ALA A 173 16.68 8.39 20.36
CA ALA A 173 15.45 7.63 20.25
C ALA A 173 15.59 6.20 20.81
N LEU A 174 16.63 5.48 20.40
CA LEU A 174 16.88 4.12 20.85
C LEU A 174 17.21 4.00 22.34
N LYS A 175 17.85 5.01 22.96
CA LYS A 175 18.06 5.01 24.42
C LYS A 175 16.72 5.03 25.16
N TRP A 176 15.81 5.93 24.78
CA TRP A 176 14.49 6.01 25.39
C TRP A 176 13.63 4.78 25.12
N LEU A 177 13.67 4.25 23.90
CA LEU A 177 12.97 3.01 23.57
C LEU A 177 13.50 1.82 24.39
N ARG A 178 14.82 1.72 24.63
CA ARG A 178 15.40 0.67 25.48
C ARG A 178 14.95 0.77 26.93
N LEU A 179 14.85 1.99 27.49
CA LEU A 179 14.30 2.21 28.83
C LEU A 179 12.85 1.71 28.92
N SER A 180 12.03 2.04 27.93
CA SER A 180 10.63 1.59 27.86
C SER A 180 10.52 0.07 27.68
N ALA A 181 11.32 -0.50 26.79
CA ALA A 181 11.33 -1.93 26.49
C ALA A 181 11.84 -2.79 27.65
N ALA A 182 12.75 -2.27 28.48
CA ALA A 182 13.21 -2.91 29.71
C ALA A 182 12.09 -3.11 30.74
N GLN A 183 11.04 -2.30 30.67
CA GLN A 183 9.82 -2.43 31.46
C GLN A 183 8.76 -3.34 30.79
N GLY A 184 9.11 -3.99 29.68
CA GLY A 184 8.22 -4.87 28.94
C GLY A 184 7.27 -4.15 27.98
N ASN A 185 7.42 -2.85 27.69
CA ASN A 185 6.53 -2.17 26.74
C ASN A 185 6.63 -2.81 25.34
N ALA A 186 5.59 -3.55 24.93
CA ALA A 186 5.56 -4.26 23.66
C ALA A 186 5.71 -3.32 22.45
N GLY A 187 5.16 -2.10 22.54
CA GLY A 187 5.29 -1.09 21.50
C GLY A 187 6.75 -0.67 21.31
N ALA A 188 7.46 -0.37 22.40
CA ALA A 188 8.87 -0.01 22.35
C ALA A 188 9.75 -1.16 21.85
N GLN A 189 9.46 -2.40 22.24
CA GLN A 189 10.14 -3.59 21.72
C GLN A 189 9.99 -3.70 20.19
N ARG A 190 8.78 -3.46 19.66
CA ARG A 190 8.56 -3.42 18.21
C ARG A 190 9.34 -2.27 17.55
N ASP A 191 9.29 -1.09 18.14
CA ASP A 191 9.95 0.10 17.58
C ASP A 191 11.50 -0.09 17.53
N ILE A 192 12.10 -0.76 18.53
CA ILE A 192 13.52 -1.16 18.49
C ILE A 192 13.78 -2.16 17.35
N GLY A 193 12.91 -3.16 17.18
CA GLY A 193 13.02 -4.11 16.07
C GLY A 193 13.04 -3.41 14.70
N LEU A 194 12.18 -2.41 14.52
CA LEU A 194 12.15 -1.59 13.29
C LEU A 194 13.43 -0.77 13.11
N SER A 195 14.01 -0.22 14.18
CA SER A 195 15.31 0.46 14.10
C SER A 195 16.43 -0.46 13.61
N TYR A 196 16.45 -1.73 14.05
CA TYR A 196 17.40 -2.73 13.56
C TYR A 196 17.15 -3.15 12.10
N VAL A 197 15.89 -3.27 11.68
CA VAL A 197 15.55 -3.53 10.26
C VAL A 197 16.06 -2.41 9.35
N LYS A 198 15.98 -1.15 9.79
CA LYS A 198 16.35 0.01 8.97
C LYS A 198 17.79 0.48 9.14
N GLY A 199 18.49 0.03 10.18
CA GLY A 199 19.81 0.55 10.54
C GLY A 199 19.77 2.00 11.04
N GLU A 200 18.68 2.40 11.71
CA GLU A 200 18.48 3.76 12.21
C GLU A 200 18.89 3.85 13.69
N GLY A 201 20.01 4.52 13.97
CA GLY A 201 20.56 4.66 15.32
C GLY A 201 21.38 3.45 15.79
N VAL A 202 21.38 2.36 15.03
CA VAL A 202 22.17 1.12 15.19
C VAL A 202 22.54 0.59 13.80
N SER A 203 23.56 -0.27 13.72
CA SER A 203 23.81 -1.03 12.50
C SER A 203 22.62 -1.94 12.17
N GLN A 204 22.31 -2.07 10.88
CA GLN A 204 21.22 -2.95 10.43
C GLN A 204 21.52 -4.40 10.85
N ASP A 205 20.56 -5.03 11.52
CA ASP A 205 20.68 -6.41 11.98
C ASP A 205 19.29 -7.06 12.06
N TYR A 206 18.96 -7.87 11.05
CA TYR A 206 17.68 -8.57 11.01
C TYR A 206 17.57 -9.66 12.09
N ALA A 207 18.67 -10.28 12.52
CA ALA A 207 18.60 -11.30 13.56
C ALA A 207 18.24 -10.67 14.91
N GLU A 208 18.80 -9.49 15.20
CA GLU A 208 18.47 -8.73 16.40
C GLU A 208 17.04 -8.16 16.32
N ALA A 209 16.62 -7.64 15.17
CA ALA A 209 15.25 -7.20 14.95
C ALA A 209 14.23 -8.30 15.27
N LEU A 210 14.47 -9.52 14.80
CA LEU A 210 13.59 -10.66 15.05
C LEU A 210 13.47 -11.01 16.53
N LYS A 211 14.55 -10.88 17.33
CA LYS A 211 14.47 -11.10 18.77
C LYS A 211 13.54 -10.08 19.43
N TRP A 212 13.68 -8.81 19.09
CA TRP A 212 12.83 -7.74 19.61
C TRP A 212 11.37 -7.89 19.19
N PHE A 213 11.12 -8.24 17.93
CA PHE A 213 9.76 -8.52 17.47
C PHE A 213 9.15 -9.72 18.19
N ARG A 214 9.91 -10.79 18.46
CA ARG A 214 9.41 -11.95 19.23
C ARG A 214 9.00 -11.57 20.66
N LEU A 215 9.77 -10.72 21.33
CA LEU A 215 9.40 -10.21 22.66
C LEU A 215 8.08 -9.43 22.60
N SER A 216 7.92 -8.56 21.61
CA SER A 216 6.69 -7.77 21.42
C SER A 216 5.49 -8.66 21.04
N ALA A 217 5.70 -9.61 20.14
CA ALA A 217 4.68 -10.53 19.63
C ALA A 217 4.21 -11.54 20.68
N ALA A 218 5.07 -11.93 21.63
CA ALA A 218 4.72 -12.77 22.78
C ALA A 218 3.69 -12.09 23.69
N GLN A 219 3.67 -10.76 23.72
CA GLN A 219 2.65 -9.96 24.41
C GLN A 219 1.40 -9.70 23.54
N GLY A 220 1.37 -10.28 22.34
CA GLY A 220 0.26 -10.15 21.41
C GLY A 220 0.25 -8.84 20.64
N ASN A 221 1.37 -8.15 20.47
CA ASN A 221 1.42 -6.98 19.59
C ASN A 221 1.20 -7.41 18.12
N ALA A 222 0.08 -6.98 17.52
CA ALA A 222 -0.31 -7.38 16.16
C ALA A 222 0.69 -6.89 15.10
N GLY A 223 1.22 -5.68 15.26
CA GLY A 223 2.24 -5.12 14.35
C GLY A 223 3.53 -5.93 14.39
N ALA A 224 4.00 -6.35 15.56
CA ALA A 224 5.19 -7.19 15.67
C ALA A 224 4.96 -8.60 15.10
N GLN A 225 3.77 -9.18 15.29
CA GLN A 225 3.38 -10.43 14.64
C GLN A 225 3.40 -10.31 13.11
N TYR A 226 2.92 -9.18 12.57
CA TYR A 226 3.02 -8.87 11.15
C TYR A 226 4.48 -8.76 10.70
N ASP A 227 5.32 -8.01 11.42
CA ASP A 227 6.72 -7.79 11.07
C ASP A 227 7.50 -9.13 11.04
N ILE A 228 7.26 -10.03 11.99
CA ILE A 228 7.84 -11.39 11.96
C ILE A 228 7.39 -12.16 10.71
N GLY A 229 6.10 -12.08 10.37
CA GLY A 229 5.56 -12.70 9.15
C GLY A 229 6.27 -12.19 7.89
N LEU A 230 6.56 -10.89 7.83
CA LEU A 230 7.30 -10.28 6.72
C LEU A 230 8.74 -10.77 6.65
N MET A 231 9.43 -10.86 7.80
CA MET A 231 10.81 -11.37 7.84
C MET A 231 10.90 -12.81 7.32
N TYR A 232 9.97 -13.69 7.70
CA TYR A 232 9.91 -15.05 7.15
C TYR A 232 9.53 -15.08 5.68
N ALA A 233 8.62 -14.23 5.22
CA ALA A 233 8.22 -14.16 3.82
C ALA A 233 9.35 -13.67 2.91
N ASN A 234 10.22 -12.79 3.40
CA ASN A 234 11.34 -12.22 2.64
C ASN A 234 12.67 -12.96 2.85
N GLY A 235 12.79 -13.77 3.91
CA GLY A 235 14.06 -14.38 4.31
C GLY A 235 15.04 -13.37 4.94
N GLU A 236 14.52 -12.38 5.66
CA GLU A 236 15.31 -11.34 6.32
C GLU A 236 15.69 -11.80 7.73
N GLY A 237 16.98 -12.07 7.98
CA GLY A 237 17.47 -12.55 9.29
C GLY A 237 17.10 -14.00 9.63
N VAL A 238 16.33 -14.66 8.76
CA VAL A 238 15.94 -16.07 8.82
C VAL A 238 15.90 -16.66 7.42
N ARG A 239 15.94 -17.98 7.30
CA ARG A 239 15.64 -18.64 6.03
C ARG A 239 14.19 -18.32 5.63
N GLN A 240 13.99 -17.96 4.36
CA GLN A 240 12.65 -17.73 3.83
C GLN A 240 11.75 -18.95 4.06
N ASP A 241 10.60 -18.73 4.68
CA ASP A 241 9.62 -19.76 5.02
C ASP A 241 8.20 -19.18 4.99
N TYR A 242 7.48 -19.48 3.91
CA TYR A 242 6.09 -19.05 3.76
C TYR A 242 5.13 -19.76 4.73
N VAL A 243 5.45 -20.96 5.23
CA VAL A 243 4.58 -21.64 6.20
C VAL A 243 4.63 -20.91 7.54
N GLU A 244 5.83 -20.49 7.98
CA GLU A 244 5.98 -19.67 9.18
C GLU A 244 5.38 -18.27 9.00
N ALA A 245 5.60 -17.62 7.85
CA ALA A 245 4.99 -16.33 7.56
C ALA A 245 3.46 -16.38 7.68
N LEU A 246 2.83 -17.44 7.13
CA LEU A 246 1.38 -17.64 7.20
C LEU A 246 0.88 -17.73 8.65
N LYS A 247 1.61 -18.44 9.53
CA LYS A 247 1.25 -18.56 10.95
C LYS A 247 1.25 -17.21 11.65
N TRP A 248 2.31 -16.43 11.44
CA TRP A 248 2.45 -15.09 12.04
C TRP A 248 1.43 -14.09 11.50
N TYR A 249 1.18 -14.09 10.19
CA TYR A 249 0.12 -13.26 9.62
C TYR A 249 -1.26 -13.66 10.13
N ARG A 250 -1.56 -14.94 10.37
CA ARG A 250 -2.83 -15.37 10.99
C ARG A 250 -3.00 -14.78 12.40
N LEU A 251 -1.96 -14.80 13.22
CA LEU A 251 -2.00 -14.20 14.56
C LEU A 251 -2.28 -12.70 14.51
N SER A 252 -1.56 -11.98 13.64
CA SER A 252 -1.72 -10.54 13.46
C SER A 252 -3.10 -10.18 12.88
N ALA A 253 -3.53 -10.86 11.82
CA ALA A 253 -4.81 -10.64 11.16
C ALA A 253 -6.02 -10.93 12.06
N ALA A 254 -5.91 -11.91 12.96
CA ALA A 254 -6.93 -12.22 13.97
C ALA A 254 -7.14 -11.05 14.96
N LYS A 255 -6.14 -10.19 15.14
CA LYS A 255 -6.21 -8.96 15.94
C LYS A 255 -6.64 -7.73 15.13
N GLY A 256 -6.99 -7.91 13.87
CA GLY A 256 -7.50 -6.84 13.02
C GLY A 256 -6.44 -6.11 12.20
N ASP A 257 -5.17 -6.55 12.18
CA ASP A 257 -4.15 -5.89 11.36
C ASP A 257 -4.46 -6.01 9.85
N SER A 258 -4.66 -4.87 9.17
CA SER A 258 -5.09 -4.84 7.77
C SER A 258 -4.03 -5.32 6.80
N ASP A 259 -2.74 -5.02 7.07
CA ASP A 259 -1.62 -5.44 6.22
C ASP A 259 -1.43 -6.96 6.31
N ALA A 260 -1.56 -7.55 7.51
CA ALA A 260 -1.55 -8.99 7.70
C ALA A 260 -2.75 -9.67 7.01
N GLN A 261 -3.95 -9.10 7.10
CA GLN A 261 -5.13 -9.61 6.39
C GLN A 261 -4.92 -9.57 4.87
N PHE A 262 -4.37 -8.49 4.33
CA PHE A 262 -4.03 -8.41 2.92
C PHE A 262 -2.99 -9.47 2.51
N ASN A 263 -1.92 -9.62 3.28
CA ASN A 263 -0.86 -10.60 3.00
C ASN A 263 -1.36 -12.05 3.11
N LEU A 264 -2.25 -12.37 4.04
CA LEU A 264 -2.94 -13.67 4.05
C LEU A 264 -3.73 -13.90 2.76
N GLY A 265 -4.48 -12.90 2.32
CA GLY A 265 -5.19 -12.95 1.05
C GLY A 265 -4.25 -13.27 -0.13
N LEU A 266 -3.08 -12.62 -0.16
CA LEU A 266 -2.06 -12.87 -1.17
C LEU A 266 -1.49 -14.29 -1.11
N MET A 267 -1.17 -14.78 0.08
CA MET A 267 -0.62 -16.12 0.28
C MET A 267 -1.59 -17.21 -0.18
N TYR A 268 -2.88 -17.09 0.15
CA TYR A 268 -3.91 -17.99 -0.35
C TYR A 268 -4.13 -17.86 -1.87
N ALA A 269 -4.10 -16.65 -2.43
CA ALA A 269 -4.29 -16.44 -3.87
C ALA A 269 -3.14 -16.98 -4.71
N LYS A 270 -1.91 -17.01 -4.16
CA LYS A 270 -0.70 -17.48 -4.86
C LYS A 270 -0.27 -18.88 -4.47
N GLY A 271 -0.80 -19.43 -3.38
CA GLY A 271 -0.37 -20.72 -2.84
C GLY A 271 0.98 -20.67 -2.13
N TYR A 272 1.35 -19.53 -1.52
CA TYR A 272 2.60 -19.40 -0.79
C TYR A 272 2.47 -19.98 0.61
N GLY A 273 3.19 -21.08 0.88
CA GLY A 273 3.16 -21.75 2.19
C GLY A 273 1.82 -22.41 2.54
N VAL A 274 0.88 -22.41 1.61
CA VAL A 274 -0.47 -23.00 1.75
C VAL A 274 -0.97 -23.44 0.38
N ARG A 275 -1.88 -24.42 0.34
CA ARG A 275 -2.58 -24.74 -0.91
C ARG A 275 -3.33 -23.50 -1.41
N GLN A 276 -3.21 -23.22 -2.71
CA GLN A 276 -3.93 -22.10 -3.32
C GLN A 276 -5.44 -22.24 -3.10
N ASP A 277 -6.05 -21.16 -2.62
CA ASP A 277 -7.48 -21.08 -2.33
C ASP A 277 -7.98 -19.65 -2.60
N TYR A 278 -8.67 -19.46 -3.71
CA TYR A 278 -9.23 -18.16 -4.07
C TYR A 278 -10.41 -17.74 -3.16
N ALA A 279 -11.18 -18.69 -2.62
CA ALA A 279 -12.30 -18.35 -1.75
C ALA A 279 -11.79 -17.78 -0.43
N GLU A 280 -10.77 -18.42 0.15
CA GLU A 280 -10.15 -17.94 1.38
C GLU A 280 -9.40 -16.63 1.16
N ALA A 281 -8.70 -16.49 0.02
CA ALA A 281 -8.05 -15.23 -0.36
C ALA A 281 -9.05 -14.06 -0.39
N LEU A 282 -10.19 -14.26 -1.04
CA LEU A 282 -11.22 -13.23 -1.18
C LEU A 282 -11.80 -12.81 0.18
N LYS A 283 -12.03 -13.76 1.10
CA LYS A 283 -12.47 -13.45 2.48
C LYS A 283 -11.48 -12.54 3.20
N TRP A 284 -10.18 -12.83 3.11
CA TRP A 284 -9.14 -12.02 3.75
C TRP A 284 -9.00 -10.64 3.11
N TYR A 285 -9.08 -10.55 1.78
CA TYR A 285 -9.12 -9.25 1.11
C TYR A 285 -10.34 -8.43 1.52
N HIS A 286 -11.53 -9.01 1.67
CA HIS A 286 -12.71 -8.27 2.14
C HIS A 286 -12.50 -7.70 3.55
N LYS A 287 -11.87 -8.45 4.47
CA LYS A 287 -11.54 -7.94 5.81
C LYS A 287 -10.58 -6.75 5.75
N ALA A 288 -9.52 -6.83 4.96
CA ALA A 288 -8.57 -5.72 4.80
C ALA A 288 -9.22 -4.51 4.10
N ALA A 289 -10.03 -4.76 3.05
CA ALA A 289 -10.72 -3.72 2.29
C ALA A 289 -11.78 -2.98 3.12
N ALA A 290 -12.43 -3.66 4.07
CA ALA A 290 -13.36 -3.04 5.03
C ALA A 290 -12.67 -2.02 5.95
N GLN A 291 -11.36 -2.15 6.14
CA GLN A 291 -10.51 -1.19 6.87
C GLN A 291 -9.93 -0.10 5.95
N GLY A 292 -10.30 -0.11 4.67
CA GLY A 292 -9.82 0.84 3.67
C GLY A 292 -8.54 0.42 2.95
N ASP A 293 -8.07 -0.82 3.06
CA ASP A 293 -6.84 -1.23 2.36
C ASP A 293 -7.02 -1.17 0.83
N ALA A 294 -6.29 -0.26 0.18
CA ALA A 294 -6.41 -0.01 -1.25
C ALA A 294 -5.91 -1.19 -2.10
N LYS A 295 -4.91 -1.96 -1.65
CA LYS A 295 -4.38 -3.10 -2.40
C LYS A 295 -5.36 -4.27 -2.36
N ALA A 296 -6.01 -4.50 -1.23
CA ALA A 296 -7.08 -5.47 -1.06
C ALA A 296 -8.30 -5.12 -1.93
N GLN A 297 -8.72 -3.85 -1.93
CA GLN A 297 -9.79 -3.37 -2.82
C GLN A 297 -9.45 -3.61 -4.30
N TYR A 298 -8.22 -3.32 -4.72
CA TYR A 298 -7.75 -3.63 -6.07
C TYR A 298 -7.83 -5.13 -6.37
N ASN A 299 -7.33 -5.99 -5.48
CA ASN A 299 -7.35 -7.43 -5.69
C ASN A 299 -8.77 -8.01 -5.72
N ILE A 300 -9.71 -7.49 -4.93
CA ILE A 300 -11.13 -7.87 -5.04
C ILE A 300 -11.66 -7.52 -6.44
N GLY A 301 -11.35 -6.32 -6.95
CA GLY A 301 -11.70 -5.93 -8.31
C GLY A 301 -11.11 -6.88 -9.36
N TRP A 302 -9.87 -7.34 -9.16
CA TRP A 302 -9.23 -8.33 -10.01
C TRP A 302 -9.90 -9.72 -9.95
N PHE A 303 -10.40 -10.14 -8.79
CA PHE A 303 -11.15 -11.40 -8.66
C PHE A 303 -12.46 -11.35 -9.43
N TYR A 304 -13.23 -10.27 -9.29
CA TYR A 304 -14.47 -10.08 -10.06
C TYR A 304 -14.22 -9.95 -11.57
N LYS A 305 -13.17 -9.24 -11.99
CA LYS A 305 -12.80 -9.08 -13.41
C LYS A 305 -12.51 -10.43 -14.08
N ASN A 306 -11.90 -11.37 -13.36
CA ASN A 306 -11.46 -12.64 -13.94
C ASN A 306 -12.33 -13.85 -13.53
N GLY A 307 -13.26 -13.68 -12.60
CA GLY A 307 -14.11 -14.77 -12.11
C GLY A 307 -13.40 -15.76 -11.18
N TYR A 308 -12.44 -15.30 -10.36
CA TYR A 308 -11.75 -16.17 -9.40
C TYR A 308 -12.58 -16.35 -8.13
N SER A 309 -13.06 -17.57 -7.88
CA SER A 309 -13.97 -17.94 -6.76
C SER A 309 -15.33 -17.21 -6.75
N VAL A 310 -15.59 -16.33 -7.70
CA VAL A 310 -16.85 -15.62 -7.92
C VAL A 310 -17.20 -15.66 -9.40
N ARG A 311 -18.46 -15.45 -9.75
CA ARG A 311 -18.83 -15.24 -11.16
C ARG A 311 -18.16 -13.97 -11.66
N GLN A 312 -17.63 -14.00 -12.89
CA GLN A 312 -17.07 -12.81 -13.52
C GLN A 312 -18.13 -11.70 -13.58
N ASP A 313 -17.77 -10.53 -13.05
CA ASP A 313 -18.63 -9.35 -13.00
C ASP A 313 -17.79 -8.08 -13.14
N TYR A 314 -17.86 -7.47 -14.33
CA TYR A 314 -17.15 -6.23 -14.60
C TYR A 314 -17.75 -5.02 -13.87
N ILE A 315 -19.04 -5.02 -13.54
CA ILE A 315 -19.67 -3.91 -12.82
C ILE A 315 -19.13 -3.89 -11.38
N GLU A 316 -19.08 -5.05 -10.74
CA GLU A 316 -18.55 -5.18 -9.39
C GLU A 316 -17.04 -4.91 -9.36
N ALA A 317 -16.29 -5.42 -10.35
CA ALA A 317 -14.87 -5.11 -10.50
C ALA A 317 -14.60 -3.60 -10.55
N LEU A 318 -15.40 -2.86 -11.34
CA LEU A 318 -15.26 -1.41 -11.47
C LEU A 318 -15.51 -0.68 -10.15
N LYS A 319 -16.50 -1.11 -9.35
CA LYS A 319 -16.76 -0.50 -8.03
C LYS A 319 -15.54 -0.63 -7.11
N TRP A 320 -14.97 -1.82 -7.02
CA TRP A 320 -13.79 -2.07 -6.19
C TRP A 320 -12.54 -1.35 -6.69
N TYR A 321 -12.33 -1.30 -8.00
CA TYR A 321 -11.24 -0.50 -8.56
C TYR A 321 -11.42 1.00 -8.28
N ARG A 322 -12.64 1.55 -8.34
CA ARG A 322 -12.89 2.96 -7.99
C ARG A 322 -12.55 3.27 -6.54
N LEU A 323 -12.91 2.39 -5.60
CA LEU A 323 -12.53 2.54 -4.18
C LEU A 323 -11.01 2.58 -4.00
N SER A 324 -10.29 1.67 -4.67
CA SER A 324 -8.83 1.62 -4.62
C SER A 324 -8.18 2.84 -5.29
N ALA A 325 -8.69 3.24 -6.47
CA ALA A 325 -8.20 4.36 -7.25
C ALA A 325 -8.40 5.71 -6.55
N ALA A 326 -9.47 5.89 -5.77
CA ALA A 326 -9.72 7.06 -4.94
C ALA A 326 -8.62 7.29 -3.89
N GLN A 327 -7.89 6.23 -3.52
CA GLN A 327 -6.75 6.27 -2.59
C GLN A 327 -5.38 6.41 -3.29
N GLY A 328 -5.41 6.66 -4.61
CA GLY A 328 -4.23 6.79 -5.45
C GLY A 328 -3.59 5.46 -5.84
N ASN A 329 -4.34 4.35 -5.89
CA ASN A 329 -3.80 3.09 -6.42
C ASN A 329 -3.66 3.19 -7.95
N THR A 330 -2.41 3.21 -8.41
CA THR A 330 -2.06 3.39 -9.81
C THR A 330 -2.55 2.24 -10.70
N GLU A 331 -2.46 1.00 -10.26
CA GLU A 331 -2.93 -0.18 -11.02
C GLU A 331 -4.46 -0.21 -11.16
N ALA A 332 -5.18 0.21 -10.12
CA ALA A 332 -6.63 0.35 -10.18
C ALA A 332 -7.04 1.42 -11.20
N GLN A 333 -6.37 2.59 -11.20
CA GLN A 333 -6.62 3.65 -12.17
C GLN A 333 -6.37 3.18 -13.61
N PHE A 334 -5.26 2.47 -13.85
CA PHE A 334 -4.98 1.86 -15.15
C PHE A 334 -6.10 0.90 -15.58
N ASN A 335 -6.52 -0.01 -14.69
CA ASN A 335 -7.56 -0.99 -15.02
C ASN A 335 -8.93 -0.33 -15.27
N ILE A 336 -9.27 0.75 -14.57
CA ILE A 336 -10.48 1.53 -14.90
C ILE A 336 -10.38 2.12 -16.31
N GLY A 337 -9.21 2.65 -16.70
CA GLY A 337 -8.96 3.12 -18.06
C GLY A 337 -9.21 2.03 -19.11
N VAL A 338 -8.69 0.83 -18.87
CA VAL A 338 -8.93 -0.35 -19.74
C VAL A 338 -10.42 -0.69 -19.82
N MET A 339 -11.14 -0.63 -18.70
CA MET A 339 -12.58 -0.96 -18.68
C MET A 339 -13.40 0.02 -19.50
N TYR A 340 -13.10 1.32 -19.45
CA TYR A 340 -13.73 2.31 -20.32
C TYR A 340 -13.32 2.18 -21.78
N GLU A 341 -12.04 1.90 -22.07
CA GLU A 341 -11.54 1.70 -23.43
C GLU A 341 -12.20 0.49 -24.10
N LYS A 342 -12.45 -0.60 -23.35
CA LYS A 342 -13.04 -1.84 -23.89
C LYS A 342 -14.56 -1.95 -23.70
N GLY A 343 -15.17 -1.09 -22.90
CA GLY A 343 -16.58 -1.18 -22.54
C GLY A 343 -16.91 -2.35 -21.59
N TYR A 344 -15.97 -2.70 -20.69
CA TYR A 344 -16.18 -3.77 -19.71
C TYR A 344 -16.96 -3.27 -18.51
N GLY A 345 -18.22 -3.69 -18.37
CA GLY A 345 -19.11 -3.29 -17.27
C GLY A 345 -19.60 -1.85 -17.34
N VAL A 346 -19.22 -1.12 -18.40
CA VAL A 346 -19.63 0.25 -18.71
C VAL A 346 -19.77 0.42 -20.21
N ARG A 347 -20.48 1.46 -20.66
CA ARG A 347 -20.44 1.86 -22.07
C ARG A 347 -19.00 2.28 -22.42
N GLN A 348 -18.51 1.85 -23.57
CA GLN A 348 -17.20 2.26 -24.07
C GLN A 348 -17.12 3.79 -24.17
N ASP A 349 -16.06 4.36 -23.61
CA ASP A 349 -15.83 5.79 -23.57
C ASP A 349 -14.32 6.09 -23.56
N TYR A 350 -13.79 6.55 -24.69
CA TYR A 350 -12.38 6.87 -24.81
C TYR A 350 -11.98 8.14 -24.05
N VAL A 351 -12.92 9.08 -23.82
CA VAL A 351 -12.63 10.31 -23.07
C VAL A 351 -12.40 9.96 -21.60
N GLU A 352 -13.27 9.12 -21.02
CA GLU A 352 -13.09 8.62 -19.66
C GLU A 352 -11.86 7.71 -19.54
N ALA A 353 -11.63 6.82 -20.53
CA ALA A 353 -10.44 5.98 -20.55
C ALA A 353 -9.15 6.83 -20.49
N LEU A 354 -9.07 7.89 -21.29
CA LEU A 354 -7.92 8.79 -21.32
C LEU A 354 -7.70 9.50 -19.98
N LYS A 355 -8.76 9.97 -19.31
CA LYS A 355 -8.65 10.60 -17.98
C LYS A 355 -8.04 9.64 -16.96
N TRP A 356 -8.50 8.39 -16.92
CA TRP A 356 -7.98 7.38 -16.00
C TRP A 356 -6.56 6.94 -16.34
N TYR A 357 -6.25 6.78 -17.63
CA TYR A 357 -4.89 6.52 -18.08
C TYR A 357 -3.93 7.66 -17.72
N LEU A 358 -4.32 8.93 -17.88
CA LEU A 358 -3.50 10.08 -17.48
C LEU A 358 -3.23 10.10 -15.96
N LEU A 359 -4.25 9.82 -15.13
CA LEU A 359 -4.06 9.71 -13.68
C LEU A 359 -3.04 8.64 -13.30
N SER A 360 -3.10 7.48 -13.96
CA SER A 360 -2.13 6.40 -13.73
C SER A 360 -0.74 6.69 -14.32
N ALA A 361 -0.69 7.29 -15.51
CA ALA A 361 0.52 7.56 -16.26
C ALA A 361 1.39 8.64 -15.59
N THR A 362 0.76 9.67 -15.01
CA THR A 362 1.43 10.72 -14.23
C THR A 362 2.08 10.21 -12.95
N GLN A 363 1.64 9.05 -12.44
CA GLN A 363 2.28 8.36 -11.32
C GLN A 363 3.36 7.37 -11.75
N GLY A 364 3.68 7.29 -13.05
CA GLY A 364 4.78 6.50 -13.56
C GLY A 364 4.41 5.13 -14.12
N ASN A 365 3.13 4.72 -14.16
CA ASN A 365 2.79 3.39 -14.69
C ASN A 365 3.07 3.32 -16.21
N ALA A 366 4.02 2.45 -16.59
CA ALA A 366 4.49 2.34 -17.97
C ALA A 366 3.41 1.89 -18.96
N LEU A 367 2.47 1.02 -18.56
CA LEU A 367 1.37 0.56 -19.41
C LEU A 367 0.35 1.68 -19.66
N ALA A 368 0.02 2.45 -18.62
CA ALA A 368 -0.85 3.62 -18.74
C ALA A 368 -0.20 4.71 -19.60
N GLN A 369 1.10 4.95 -19.46
CA GLN A 369 1.85 5.86 -20.33
C GLN A 369 1.83 5.39 -21.79
N TYR A 370 2.07 4.10 -22.04
CA TYR A 370 1.96 3.52 -23.38
C TYR A 370 0.56 3.72 -23.96
N ASN A 371 -0.50 3.35 -23.23
CA ASN A 371 -1.88 3.49 -23.70
C ASN A 371 -2.27 4.95 -23.90
N THR A 372 -1.81 5.88 -23.05
CA THR A 372 -2.00 7.32 -23.24
C THR A 372 -1.35 7.77 -24.56
N GLY A 373 -0.13 7.31 -24.84
CA GLY A 373 0.54 7.55 -26.12
C GLY A 373 -0.26 7.02 -27.32
N VAL A 374 -0.82 5.81 -27.22
CA VAL A 374 -1.69 5.22 -28.25
C VAL A 374 -2.95 6.06 -28.47
N MET A 375 -3.57 6.55 -27.39
CA MET A 375 -4.79 7.36 -27.46
C MET A 375 -4.55 8.68 -28.20
N TYR A 376 -3.45 9.39 -27.89
CA TYR A 376 -3.06 10.60 -28.62
C TYR A 376 -2.62 10.31 -30.06
N HIS A 377 -1.88 9.22 -30.29
CA HIS A 377 -1.43 8.84 -31.62
C HIS A 377 -2.61 8.52 -32.55
N LYS A 378 -3.68 7.91 -32.03
CA LYS A 378 -4.86 7.53 -32.82
C LYS A 378 -6.02 8.55 -32.76
N GLY A 379 -5.93 9.56 -31.89
CA GLY A 379 -7.03 10.49 -31.64
C GLY A 379 -8.25 9.83 -30.96
N MET A 380 -8.03 8.84 -30.10
CA MET A 380 -9.10 8.15 -29.37
C MET A 380 -9.48 8.95 -28.12
N GLY A 381 -10.68 9.54 -28.11
CA GLY A 381 -11.16 10.36 -26.99
C GLY A 381 -10.46 11.72 -26.85
N VAL A 382 -9.61 12.07 -27.81
CA VAL A 382 -8.86 13.33 -27.85
C VAL A 382 -8.53 13.67 -29.31
N ARG A 383 -8.24 14.93 -29.61
CA ARG A 383 -7.68 15.29 -30.92
C ARG A 383 -6.33 14.58 -31.09
N GLN A 384 -6.10 13.99 -32.26
CA GLN A 384 -4.83 13.35 -32.57
C GLN A 384 -3.66 14.33 -32.39
N ASP A 385 -2.64 13.90 -31.65
CA ASP A 385 -1.46 14.69 -31.35
C ASP A 385 -0.22 13.78 -31.27
N TYR A 386 0.61 13.81 -32.31
CA TYR A 386 1.84 13.03 -32.34
C TYR A 386 2.90 13.53 -31.36
N THR A 387 2.88 14.81 -30.99
CA THR A 387 3.86 15.37 -30.04
C THR A 387 3.61 14.86 -28.64
N GLU A 388 2.34 14.87 -28.20
CA GLU A 388 1.97 14.27 -26.91
C GLU A 388 2.12 12.75 -26.93
N ALA A 389 1.78 12.07 -28.04
CA ALA A 389 2.03 10.65 -28.17
C ALA A 389 3.52 10.30 -27.98
N LEU A 390 4.42 11.03 -28.64
CA LEU A 390 5.86 10.86 -28.55
C LEU A 390 6.36 11.01 -27.11
N LYS A 391 5.87 12.03 -26.38
CA LYS A 391 6.23 12.27 -24.98
C LYS A 391 5.85 11.10 -24.08
N TRP A 392 4.63 10.58 -24.21
CA TRP A 392 4.17 9.44 -23.41
C TRP A 392 4.88 8.14 -23.79
N TYR A 393 5.13 7.90 -25.07
CA TYR A 393 5.93 6.75 -25.51
C TYR A 393 7.36 6.81 -24.99
N ARG A 394 8.01 7.98 -24.97
CA ARG A 394 9.36 8.14 -24.39
C ARG A 394 9.40 7.75 -22.92
N LEU A 395 8.43 8.21 -22.12
CA LEU A 395 8.34 7.86 -20.69
C LEU A 395 8.16 6.35 -20.49
N SER A 396 7.28 5.71 -21.27
CA SER A 396 7.04 4.28 -21.18
C SER A 396 8.23 3.44 -21.70
N ALA A 397 8.84 3.88 -22.80
CA ALA A 397 10.00 3.21 -23.41
C ALA A 397 11.25 3.28 -22.53
N ALA A 398 11.44 4.37 -21.77
CA ALA A 398 12.51 4.52 -20.79
C ALA A 398 12.41 3.49 -19.64
N GLN A 399 11.19 3.02 -19.35
CA GLN A 399 10.92 1.95 -18.39
C GLN A 399 10.97 0.55 -19.04
N GLY A 400 11.35 0.47 -20.32
CA GLY A 400 11.52 -0.79 -21.03
C GLY A 400 10.22 -1.39 -21.59
N ASN A 401 9.13 -0.63 -21.72
CA ASN A 401 7.94 -1.14 -22.40
C ASN A 401 8.22 -1.37 -23.90
N ALA A 402 8.12 -2.64 -24.34
CA ALA A 402 8.47 -3.02 -25.71
C ALA A 402 7.54 -2.41 -26.77
N GLY A 403 6.23 -2.35 -26.50
CA GLY A 403 5.26 -1.71 -27.39
C GLY A 403 5.53 -0.21 -27.58
N ALA A 404 5.87 0.49 -26.50
CA ALA A 404 6.25 1.90 -26.56
C ALA A 404 7.57 2.11 -27.30
N GLN A 405 8.57 1.25 -27.08
CA GLN A 405 9.84 1.26 -27.83
C GLN A 405 9.60 1.07 -29.33
N SER A 406 8.74 0.12 -29.71
CA SER A 406 8.37 -0.12 -31.11
C SER A 406 7.67 1.08 -31.74
N ASN A 407 6.61 1.61 -31.09
CA ASN A 407 5.86 2.74 -31.62
C ASN A 407 6.72 4.00 -31.72
N LEU A 408 7.57 4.25 -30.71
CA LEU A 408 8.50 5.37 -30.74
C LEU A 408 9.52 5.22 -31.89
N GLY A 409 10.05 4.01 -32.09
CA GLY A 409 10.96 3.72 -33.21
C GLY A 409 10.29 3.99 -34.56
N VAL A 410 9.07 3.52 -34.76
CA VAL A 410 8.28 3.80 -35.98
C VAL A 410 8.02 5.29 -36.18
N MET A 411 7.76 6.06 -35.11
CA MET A 411 7.63 7.52 -35.22
C MET A 411 8.91 8.20 -35.71
N TYR A 412 10.08 7.71 -35.30
CA TYR A 412 11.38 8.18 -35.80
C TYR A 412 11.67 7.74 -37.24
N VAL A 413 11.23 6.54 -37.66
CA VAL A 413 11.30 6.10 -39.07
C VAL A 413 10.47 7.03 -39.95
N MET A 414 9.23 7.35 -39.54
CA MET A 414 8.31 8.14 -40.36
C MET A 414 8.51 9.66 -40.22
N GLY A 415 9.24 10.12 -39.20
CA GLY A 415 9.38 11.55 -38.91
C GLY A 415 8.07 12.22 -38.47
N VAL A 416 7.19 11.49 -37.78
CA VAL A 416 5.89 12.02 -37.29
C VAL A 416 5.99 12.46 -35.84
N GLY A 417 5.66 13.74 -35.56
CA GLY A 417 5.81 14.34 -34.22
C GLY A 417 7.27 14.51 -33.76
N VAL A 418 8.23 14.06 -34.55
CA VAL A 418 9.67 14.16 -34.31
C VAL A 418 10.41 14.24 -35.64
N ARG A 419 11.60 14.85 -35.68
CA ARG A 419 12.46 14.79 -36.86
C ARG A 419 12.86 13.34 -37.11
N GLN A 420 12.80 12.92 -38.38
CA GLN A 420 13.22 11.59 -38.80
C GLN A 420 14.66 11.30 -38.35
N ASP A 421 14.86 10.14 -37.74
CA ASP A 421 16.15 9.66 -37.26
C ASP A 421 16.19 8.13 -37.31
N TYR A 422 16.78 7.59 -38.38
CA TYR A 422 16.87 6.14 -38.54
C TYR A 422 17.82 5.48 -37.55
N ALA A 423 18.84 6.17 -37.03
CA ALA A 423 19.76 5.59 -36.07
C ALA A 423 19.05 5.36 -34.73
N GLU A 424 18.30 6.36 -34.25
CA GLU A 424 17.50 6.23 -33.03
C GLU A 424 16.33 5.26 -33.21
N ALA A 425 15.68 5.26 -34.38
CA ALA A 425 14.65 4.26 -34.71
C ALA A 425 15.19 2.83 -34.63
N LEU A 426 16.34 2.56 -35.26
CA LEU A 426 16.99 1.25 -35.26
C LEU A 426 17.32 0.80 -33.83
N ARG A 427 17.86 1.72 -33.01
CA ARG A 427 18.18 1.45 -31.60
C ARG A 427 16.94 1.04 -30.81
N LEU A 428 15.84 1.78 -30.93
CA LEU A 428 14.59 1.52 -30.22
C LEU A 428 13.89 0.24 -30.68
N LEU A 429 13.85 0.02 -31.99
CA LEU A 429 13.27 -1.19 -32.58
C LEU A 429 14.06 -2.44 -32.19
N ARG A 430 15.40 -2.36 -32.16
CA ARG A 430 16.23 -3.45 -31.65
C ARG A 430 15.93 -3.79 -30.19
N LEU A 431 15.86 -2.79 -29.30
CA LEU A 431 15.51 -3.01 -27.88
C LEU A 431 14.15 -3.70 -27.70
N SER A 432 13.18 -3.39 -28.56
CA SER A 432 11.85 -4.00 -28.54
C SER A 432 11.84 -5.41 -29.15
N ALA A 433 12.53 -5.58 -30.29
CA ALA A 433 12.63 -6.83 -31.03
C ALA A 433 13.36 -7.93 -30.23
N GLU A 434 14.41 -7.56 -29.49
CA GLU A 434 15.16 -8.46 -28.59
C GLU A 434 14.31 -8.96 -27.42
N LYS A 435 13.25 -8.22 -27.04
CA LYS A 435 12.24 -8.66 -26.05
C LYS A 435 11.14 -9.52 -26.67
N GLY A 436 11.26 -9.85 -27.95
CA GLY A 436 10.31 -10.71 -28.65
C GLY A 436 9.10 -9.97 -29.23
N TYR A 437 9.04 -8.64 -29.22
CA TYR A 437 7.88 -7.93 -29.75
C TYR A 437 7.81 -8.05 -31.28
N ASP A 438 6.79 -8.74 -31.78
CA ASP A 438 6.67 -9.17 -33.18
C ASP A 438 6.63 -7.99 -34.16
N PHE A 439 5.90 -6.92 -33.85
CA PHE A 439 5.87 -5.72 -34.69
C PHE A 439 7.24 -5.03 -34.77
N ALA A 440 8.02 -5.05 -33.68
CA ALA A 440 9.36 -4.48 -33.71
C ALA A 440 10.33 -5.34 -34.51
N GLN A 441 10.21 -6.66 -34.42
CA GLN A 441 10.98 -7.59 -35.24
C GLN A 441 10.67 -7.40 -36.73
N CYS A 442 9.39 -7.27 -37.10
CA CYS A 442 9.00 -6.97 -38.49
C CYS A 442 9.61 -5.65 -38.97
N ASN A 443 9.39 -4.56 -38.21
CA ASN A 443 9.92 -3.24 -38.56
C ASN A 443 11.45 -3.19 -38.61
N LEU A 444 12.14 -3.89 -37.71
CA LEU A 444 13.59 -4.00 -37.74
C LEU A 444 14.07 -4.74 -38.99
N GLY A 445 13.38 -5.82 -39.38
CA GLY A 445 13.61 -6.50 -40.65
C GLY A 445 13.46 -5.55 -41.84
N THR A 446 12.43 -4.71 -41.83
CA THR A 446 12.20 -3.68 -42.86
C THR A 446 13.34 -2.67 -42.93
N MET A 447 13.86 -2.21 -41.79
CA MET A 447 15.01 -1.29 -41.77
C MET A 447 16.27 -1.92 -42.38
N TYR A 448 16.54 -3.20 -42.09
CA TYR A 448 17.63 -3.95 -42.70
C TYR A 448 17.43 -4.17 -44.21
N ALA A 449 16.22 -4.52 -44.64
CA ALA A 449 15.90 -4.74 -46.04
C ALA A 449 16.03 -3.46 -46.87
N ARG A 450 15.77 -2.29 -46.27
CA ARG A 450 15.86 -0.98 -46.94
C ARG A 450 17.18 -0.26 -46.74
N GLY A 451 18.02 -0.70 -45.80
CA GLY A 451 19.24 0.00 -45.43
C GLY A 451 18.98 1.33 -44.71
N GLU A 452 17.88 1.42 -43.97
CA GLU A 452 17.49 2.63 -43.22
C GLU A 452 18.25 2.65 -41.88
N GLY A 453 19.19 3.57 -41.72
CA GLY A 453 20.00 3.70 -40.49
C GLY A 453 21.01 2.57 -40.25
N VAL A 454 21.08 1.60 -41.17
CA VAL A 454 21.99 0.46 -41.15
C VAL A 454 22.38 0.11 -42.58
N LYS A 455 23.52 -0.57 -42.78
CA LYS A 455 23.84 -1.13 -44.10
C LYS A 455 22.77 -2.13 -44.50
N GLN A 456 22.27 -2.03 -45.73
CA GLN A 456 21.29 -2.96 -46.27
C GLN A 456 21.78 -4.41 -46.15
N ASP A 457 20.94 -5.27 -45.57
CA ASP A 457 21.23 -6.68 -45.34
C ASP A 457 19.94 -7.50 -45.36
N TYR A 458 19.66 -8.13 -46.50
CA TYR A 458 18.48 -8.99 -46.66
C TYR A 458 18.56 -10.29 -45.84
N GLY A 459 19.77 -10.78 -45.55
CA GLY A 459 19.94 -11.98 -44.73
C GLY A 459 19.55 -11.71 -43.28
N GLU A 460 19.96 -10.56 -42.74
CA GLU A 460 19.55 -10.11 -41.41
C GLU A 460 18.07 -9.74 -41.37
N ALA A 461 17.55 -9.07 -42.41
CA ALA A 461 16.12 -8.80 -42.54
C ALA A 461 15.27 -10.06 -42.44
N LEU A 462 15.65 -11.11 -43.18
CA LEU A 462 14.93 -12.39 -43.21
C LEU A 462 14.95 -13.09 -41.84
N LYS A 463 16.03 -13.00 -41.07
CA LYS A 463 16.07 -13.54 -39.70
C LYS A 463 15.00 -12.88 -38.82
N TRP A 464 14.94 -11.55 -38.84
CA TRP A 464 13.96 -10.80 -38.04
C TRP A 464 12.52 -11.04 -38.50
N TYR A 465 12.28 -11.08 -39.82
CA TYR A 465 10.96 -11.44 -40.34
C TYR A 465 10.54 -12.84 -39.91
N ARG A 466 11.43 -13.84 -39.95
CA ARG A 466 11.12 -15.21 -39.51
C ARG A 466 10.73 -15.27 -38.03
N LEU A 467 11.43 -14.52 -37.17
CA LEU A 467 11.07 -14.42 -35.74
C LEU A 467 9.67 -13.81 -35.55
N SER A 468 9.35 -12.75 -36.28
CA SER A 468 8.04 -12.10 -36.23
C SER A 468 6.93 -12.99 -36.80
N ALA A 469 7.17 -13.62 -37.95
CA ALA A 469 6.24 -14.50 -38.64
C ALA A 469 5.91 -15.77 -37.83
N ALA A 470 6.86 -16.28 -37.03
CA ALA A 470 6.63 -17.39 -36.12
C ALA A 470 5.58 -17.07 -35.03
N GLN A 471 5.36 -15.78 -34.75
CA GLN A 471 4.33 -15.29 -33.83
C GLN A 471 3.00 -14.99 -34.55
N GLY A 472 2.90 -15.27 -35.85
CA GLY A 472 1.70 -15.04 -36.66
C GLY A 472 1.61 -13.64 -37.28
N ASN A 473 2.68 -12.83 -37.22
CA ASN A 473 2.66 -11.50 -37.82
C ASN A 473 2.52 -11.58 -39.35
N ALA A 474 1.38 -11.12 -39.87
CA ALA A 474 1.02 -11.26 -41.28
C ALA A 474 1.90 -10.42 -42.20
N GLU A 475 2.32 -9.23 -41.77
CA GLU A 475 3.20 -8.34 -42.53
C GLU A 475 4.60 -8.95 -42.66
N ALA A 476 5.12 -9.56 -41.60
CA ALA A 476 6.39 -10.30 -41.67
C ALA A 476 6.28 -11.52 -42.60
N GLN A 477 5.18 -12.26 -42.57
CA GLN A 477 4.94 -13.38 -43.49
C GLN A 477 4.92 -12.91 -44.95
N PHE A 478 4.27 -11.78 -45.23
CA PHE A 478 4.27 -11.15 -46.54
C PHE A 478 5.66 -10.72 -46.98
N ASN A 479 6.41 -10.05 -46.10
CA ASN A 479 7.78 -9.62 -46.39
C ASN A 479 8.72 -10.81 -46.66
N ILE A 480 8.52 -11.95 -45.99
CA ILE A 480 9.24 -13.19 -46.34
C ILE A 480 8.86 -13.64 -47.75
N GLY A 481 7.57 -13.64 -48.10
CA GLY A 481 7.10 -13.93 -49.45
C GLY A 481 7.80 -13.06 -50.49
N GLU A 482 7.87 -11.74 -50.27
CA GLU A 482 8.57 -10.81 -51.17
C GLU A 482 10.06 -11.11 -51.31
N THR A 483 10.73 -11.52 -50.22
CA THR A 483 12.16 -11.88 -50.29
C THR A 483 12.40 -13.10 -51.17
N TYR A 484 11.50 -14.09 -51.17
CA TYR A 484 11.60 -15.28 -52.02
C TYR A 484 11.16 -15.01 -53.47
N GLU A 485 10.09 -14.23 -53.71
CA GLU A 485 9.65 -13.83 -55.06
C GLU A 485 10.75 -13.02 -55.76
N LYS A 486 11.50 -12.18 -55.04
CA LYS A 486 12.54 -11.31 -55.61
C LYS A 486 13.97 -11.86 -55.50
N GLY A 487 14.19 -13.01 -54.84
CA GLY A 487 15.53 -13.54 -54.58
C GLY A 487 16.43 -12.64 -53.73
N GLN A 488 15.84 -11.89 -52.78
CA GLN A 488 16.55 -10.93 -51.95
C GLN A 488 17.13 -11.61 -50.70
N GLY A 489 18.45 -11.86 -50.71
CA GLY A 489 19.15 -12.55 -49.62
C GLY A 489 18.90 -14.07 -49.56
N VAL A 490 18.15 -14.60 -50.52
CA VAL A 490 17.86 -16.03 -50.73
C VAL A 490 17.84 -16.34 -52.23
N ILE A 491 17.90 -17.62 -52.57
CA ILE A 491 17.60 -18.06 -53.95
C ILE A 491 16.13 -17.77 -54.22
N GLN A 492 15.83 -17.18 -55.38
CA GLN A 492 14.47 -16.91 -55.82
C GLN A 492 13.66 -18.21 -55.88
N ASP A 493 12.48 -18.22 -55.28
CA ASP A 493 11.59 -19.38 -55.19
C ASP A 493 10.12 -18.94 -55.07
N GLU A 494 9.43 -18.97 -56.20
CA GLU A 494 8.02 -18.54 -56.30
C GLU A 494 7.07 -19.48 -55.55
N SER A 495 7.38 -20.77 -55.46
CA SER A 495 6.54 -21.73 -54.72
C SER A 495 6.64 -21.45 -53.21
N THR A 496 7.84 -21.21 -52.70
CA THR A 496 8.04 -20.78 -51.31
C THR A 496 7.40 -19.41 -51.06
N ALA A 497 7.54 -18.46 -51.99
CA ALA A 497 6.91 -17.14 -51.88
C ALA A 497 5.38 -17.25 -51.77
N LYS A 498 4.76 -18.04 -52.64
CA LYS A 498 3.32 -18.33 -52.64
C LYS A 498 2.85 -18.92 -51.31
N GLU A 499 3.61 -19.85 -50.72
CA GLU A 499 3.27 -20.42 -49.41
C GLU A 499 3.24 -19.37 -48.29
N TRP A 500 4.20 -18.44 -48.30
CA TRP A 500 4.26 -17.34 -47.31
C TRP A 500 3.14 -16.31 -47.53
N TYR A 501 2.83 -15.98 -48.78
CA TYR A 501 1.68 -15.12 -49.09
C TYR A 501 0.35 -15.74 -48.67
N ARG A 502 0.19 -17.07 -48.81
CA ARG A 502 -0.96 -17.78 -48.26
C ARG A 502 -1.06 -17.59 -46.74
N LYS A 503 0.02 -17.78 -45.99
CA LYS A 503 0.02 -17.57 -44.53
C LYS A 503 -0.37 -16.15 -44.15
N ALA A 504 0.16 -15.14 -44.87
CA ALA A 504 -0.21 -13.74 -44.65
C ALA A 504 -1.70 -13.51 -44.93
N CYS A 505 -2.24 -14.12 -45.99
CA CYS A 505 -3.67 -14.08 -46.31
C CYS A 505 -4.54 -14.76 -45.24
N ASP A 506 -4.12 -15.94 -44.74
CA ASP A 506 -4.80 -16.65 -43.66
C ASP A 506 -4.85 -15.81 -42.37
N ASN A 507 -3.86 -14.93 -42.18
CA ASN A 507 -3.81 -13.92 -41.11
C ASN A 507 -4.46 -12.57 -41.52
N ASN A 508 -5.31 -12.57 -42.53
CA ASN A 508 -6.13 -11.45 -43.01
C ASN A 508 -5.36 -10.25 -43.57
N LEU A 509 -4.12 -10.43 -44.04
CA LEU A 509 -3.43 -9.38 -44.79
C LEU A 509 -3.88 -9.39 -46.26
N LYS A 510 -4.50 -8.29 -46.69
CA LYS A 510 -5.07 -8.15 -48.03
C LYS A 510 -4.02 -8.29 -49.13
N GLU A 511 -2.88 -7.64 -48.95
CA GLU A 511 -1.72 -7.68 -49.85
C GLU A 511 -1.19 -9.12 -50.01
N GLY A 512 -1.21 -9.90 -48.92
CA GLY A 512 -0.89 -11.33 -48.94
C GLY A 512 -1.86 -12.14 -49.79
N CYS A 513 -3.17 -11.88 -49.66
CA CYS A 513 -4.17 -12.55 -50.49
C CYS A 513 -4.04 -12.23 -51.98
N GLU A 514 -3.76 -10.97 -52.31
CA GLU A 514 -3.57 -10.52 -53.70
C GLU A 514 -2.31 -11.13 -54.32
N ALA A 515 -1.18 -11.11 -53.59
CA ALA A 515 0.06 -11.72 -54.05
C ALA A 515 -0.05 -13.24 -54.18
N TYR A 516 -0.71 -13.92 -53.24
CA TYR A 516 -1.01 -15.35 -53.34
C TYR A 516 -1.82 -15.68 -54.59
N LYS A 517 -2.89 -14.92 -54.85
CA LYS A 517 -3.76 -15.11 -56.01
C LYS A 517 -2.98 -14.92 -57.32
N LYS A 518 -2.15 -13.88 -57.40
CA LYS A 518 -1.30 -13.60 -58.57
C LYS A 518 -0.37 -14.78 -58.88
N LEU A 519 0.35 -15.32 -57.90
CA LEU A 519 1.24 -16.46 -58.14
C LEU A 519 0.48 -17.76 -58.44
N ALA A 520 -0.70 -17.95 -57.85
CA ALA A 520 -1.57 -19.07 -58.18
C ALA A 520 -2.06 -19.03 -59.64
N GLU A 521 -2.39 -17.85 -60.16
CA GLU A 521 -2.80 -17.65 -61.56
C GLU A 521 -1.64 -17.88 -62.56
N GLN A 522 -0.39 -17.69 -62.10
CA GLN A 522 0.82 -17.92 -62.90
C GLN A 522 1.25 -19.41 -62.94
N GLY A 523 0.54 -20.29 -62.23
CA GLY A 523 0.78 -21.74 -62.26
C GLY A 523 1.84 -22.27 -61.27
N TYR A 524 2.28 -21.44 -60.32
CA TYR A 524 3.17 -21.85 -59.21
C TYR A 524 2.42 -22.54 -58.08
#